data_AF-A0A8J3KCS9-F1
#
_entry.id   AF-A0A8J3KCS9-F1
#
_cell.length_a   1.000
_cell.length_b   1.000
_cell.length_c   1.000
_cell.angle_alpha   90.00
_cell.angle_beta   90.00
_cell.angle_gamma   90.00
#
_symmetry.space_group_name_H-M   'P 1'
#
loop_
_entity.id
_entity.type
_entity.pdbx_description
1 polymer ?
#
loop_
_entity_poly.entity_id
_entity_poly.type
_entity_poly.pdbx_seq_one_letter_code
_entity_poly.pdbx_strand_id
1 'polypeptide(L)'
;MRRAYDAPHPPTKERCARTGPAGPRGGYAACGQVNSGEHNATAVCAWTDEDSVGTLLWYGSAAATARAEFIALRGEVEVVKPVSEW
;
A
#
# COMPACT_ATOMS: atom_id res chain seq x y z
N MET A 1 5.58 31.62 6.05
CA MET A 1 5.35 30.39 5.25
C MET A 1 5.33 29.22 6.22
N ARG A 2 4.20 28.52 6.41
CA ARG A 2 4.14 27.30 7.23
C ARG A 2 4.57 26.11 6.36
N ARG A 3 5.42 25.22 6.90
CA ARG A 3 5.78 23.99 6.17
C ARG A 3 4.56 23.07 6.21
N ALA A 4 4.40 22.21 5.20
CA ALA A 4 3.30 21.22 5.17
C ALA A 4 3.24 20.31 6.42
N TYR A 5 4.34 20.21 7.18
CA TYR A 5 4.44 19.49 8.45
C TYR A 5 3.77 20.18 9.65
N ASP A 6 3.51 21.49 9.58
CA ASP A 6 2.90 22.28 10.66
C ASP A 6 1.37 22.27 10.63
N ALA A 7 0.77 21.56 9.65
CA ALA A 7 -0.67 21.38 9.59
C ALA A 7 -1.10 20.36 10.67
N PRO A 8 -2.20 20.61 11.40
CA PRO A 8 -2.76 19.61 12.31
C PRO A 8 -3.10 18.37 11.48
N HIS A 9 -2.35 17.30 11.71
CA HIS A 9 -2.61 16.04 11.07
C HIS A 9 -3.95 15.49 11.59
N PRO A 10 -4.86 15.00 10.73
CA PRO A 10 -6.14 14.46 11.19
C PRO A 10 -5.91 13.35 12.21
N PRO A 11 -6.77 13.19 13.24
CA PRO A 11 -6.61 12.18 14.26
C PRO A 11 -6.36 10.80 13.64
N THR A 12 -5.44 10.04 14.22
CA THR A 12 -4.92 8.76 13.72
C THR A 12 -6.00 7.78 13.25
N LYS A 13 -7.20 7.80 13.87
CA LYS A 13 -8.34 6.96 13.48
C LYS A 13 -8.90 7.25 12.09
N GLU A 14 -9.01 8.51 11.67
CA GLU A 14 -9.46 8.87 10.31
C GLU A 14 -8.42 8.51 9.25
N ARG A 15 -7.16 8.43 9.66
CA ARG A 15 -6.06 7.95 8.81
C ARG A 15 -6.12 6.42 8.63
N CYS A 16 -6.45 5.70 9.69
CA CYS A 16 -6.73 4.26 9.68
C CYS A 16 -8.02 3.92 8.92
N ALA A 17 -9.01 4.83 8.84
CA ALA A 17 -10.26 4.60 8.11
C ALA A 17 -10.09 4.40 6.59
N ARG A 18 -8.88 4.59 6.05
CA ARG A 18 -8.54 4.29 4.64
C ARG A 18 -8.13 2.83 4.40
N THR A 19 -8.24 1.97 5.41
CA THR A 19 -8.00 0.54 5.29
C THR A 19 -9.18 -0.17 4.65
N GLY A 20 -8.89 -1.06 3.70
CA GLY A 20 -9.84 -2.02 3.12
C GLY A 20 -9.42 -3.45 3.42
N PRO A 21 -10.18 -4.44 2.93
CA PRO A 21 -9.80 -5.85 3.03
C PRO A 21 -8.49 -6.11 2.28
N ALA A 22 -7.62 -6.93 2.87
CA ALA A 22 -6.33 -7.24 2.27
C ALA A 22 -6.35 -8.40 1.26
N GLY A 23 -7.53 -9.00 1.03
CA GLY A 23 -7.73 -10.13 0.11
C GLY A 23 -8.35 -11.34 0.80
N PRO A 24 -8.40 -12.51 0.13
CA PRO A 24 -9.02 -13.73 0.65
C PRO A 24 -8.42 -14.27 1.96
N ARG A 25 -7.15 -13.93 2.27
CA ARG A 25 -6.49 -14.30 3.54
C ARG A 25 -6.91 -13.45 4.74
N GLY A 26 -7.83 -12.50 4.55
CA GLY A 26 -8.27 -11.59 5.60
C GLY A 26 -7.24 -10.48 5.87
N GLY A 27 -7.39 -9.82 7.02
CA GLY A 27 -6.56 -8.69 7.42
C GLY A 27 -6.91 -7.36 6.74
N TYR A 28 -6.03 -6.38 6.93
CA TYR A 28 -6.24 -4.99 6.54
C TYR A 28 -5.15 -4.53 5.58
N ALA A 29 -5.56 -3.79 4.55
CA ALA A 29 -4.66 -3.15 3.61
C ALA A 29 -4.95 -1.67 3.49
N ALA A 30 -3.92 -0.85 3.33
CA ALA A 30 -4.04 0.57 3.05
C ALA A 30 -3.14 0.95 1.88
N CYS A 31 -3.66 1.82 1.00
CA CYS A 31 -2.88 2.37 -0.09
C CYS A 31 -2.79 3.89 -0.03
N GLY A 32 -1.67 4.43 -0.48
CA GLY A 32 -1.41 5.86 -0.51
C GLY A 32 -0.52 6.26 -1.66
N GLN A 33 -0.36 7.57 -1.82
CA GLN A 33 0.56 8.17 -2.78
C GLN A 33 1.75 8.75 -2.00
N VAL A 34 2.96 8.45 -2.47
CA VAL A 34 4.18 9.14 -2.09
C VAL A 34 4.45 10.19 -3.16
N ASN A 35 4.52 11.45 -2.73
CA ASN A 35 4.86 12.56 -3.60
C ASN A 35 6.38 12.74 -3.58
N SER A 36 7.09 12.15 -4.55
CA SER A 36 8.51 12.43 -4.79
C SER A 36 8.69 13.45 -5.90
N GLY A 37 8.54 14.74 -5.54
CA GLY A 37 8.84 15.86 -6.44
C GLY A 37 8.00 15.91 -7.72
N GLU A 38 8.52 16.62 -8.74
CA GLU A 38 7.75 17.01 -9.93
C GLU A 38 7.37 15.86 -10.88
N HIS A 39 8.02 14.69 -10.80
CA HIS A 39 7.92 13.70 -11.90
C HIS A 39 7.74 12.23 -11.53
N ASN A 40 7.75 11.84 -10.26
CA ASN A 40 7.60 10.43 -9.89
C ASN A 40 6.57 10.26 -8.78
N ALA A 41 5.31 10.08 -9.18
CA ALA A 41 4.27 9.66 -8.25
C ALA A 41 4.46 8.16 -7.98
N THR A 42 4.84 7.78 -6.76
CA THR A 42 4.91 6.36 -6.35
C THR A 42 3.69 6.01 -5.54
N ALA A 43 2.87 5.08 -6.03
CA ALA A 43 1.79 4.53 -5.24
C ALA A 43 2.30 3.37 -4.39
N VAL A 44 1.76 3.24 -3.18
CA VAL A 44 2.16 2.21 -2.23
C VAL A 44 0.90 1.57 -1.65
N CYS A 45 0.85 0.25 -1.64
CA CYS A 45 -0.15 -0.51 -0.87
C CYS A 45 0.59 -1.41 0.12
N ALA A 46 0.23 -1.30 1.40
CA ALA A 46 0.75 -2.15 2.47
C ALA A 46 -0.38 -2.97 3.08
N TRP A 47 -0.07 -4.17 3.56
CA TRP A 47 -1.02 -5.05 4.20
C TRP A 47 -0.47 -5.74 5.44
N THR A 48 -1.40 -6.21 6.26
CA THR A 48 -1.13 -7.08 7.40
C THR A 48 -2.32 -8.01 7.66
N ASP A 49 -2.01 -9.28 7.89
CA ASP A 49 -2.90 -10.33 8.39
C ASP A 49 -2.11 -11.23 9.35
N GLU A 50 -2.70 -12.37 9.76
CA GLU A 50 -2.14 -13.27 10.78
C GLU A 50 -0.75 -13.81 10.42
N ASP A 51 -0.53 -14.11 9.13
CA ASP A 51 0.68 -14.82 8.69
C ASP A 51 1.58 -13.99 7.76
N SER A 52 1.17 -12.78 7.40
CA SER A 52 1.93 -11.97 6.43
C SER A 52 1.85 -10.47 6.67
N VAL A 53 2.96 -9.82 6.29
CA VAL A 53 3.10 -8.38 6.17
C VAL A 53 3.87 -8.09 4.89
N GLY A 54 3.47 -7.05 4.18
CA GLY A 54 4.21 -6.68 2.97
C GLY A 54 3.81 -5.35 2.39
N THR A 55 4.48 -4.98 1.32
CA THR A 55 4.23 -3.75 0.58
C THR A 55 4.48 -3.97 -0.90
N LEU A 56 3.57 -3.47 -1.73
CA LEU A 56 3.75 -3.32 -3.17
C LEU A 56 3.91 -1.84 -3.51
N LEU A 57 4.83 -1.55 -4.43
CA LEU A 57 5.11 -0.21 -4.91
C LEU A 57 4.90 -0.15 -6.41
N TRP A 58 4.23 0.91 -6.86
CA TRP A 58 4.03 1.20 -8.27
C TRP A 58 4.67 2.54 -8.59
N TYR A 59 5.76 2.50 -9.35
CA TYR A 59 6.41 3.71 -9.84
C TYR A 59 5.59 4.34 -10.97
N GLY A 60 5.45 5.66 -10.94
CA GLY A 60 4.73 6.43 -11.97
C GLY A 60 3.22 6.19 -12.01
N SER A 61 2.65 5.57 -10.97
CA SER A 61 1.24 5.20 -10.93
C SER A 61 0.49 5.94 -9.82
N ALA A 62 -0.81 6.15 -10.06
CA ALA A 62 -1.71 6.70 -9.06
C ALA A 62 -2.14 5.64 -8.05
N ALA A 63 -2.41 6.05 -6.81
CA ALA A 63 -2.89 5.17 -5.76
C ALA A 63 -4.21 4.45 -6.11
N ALA A 64 -5.03 5.03 -6.99
CA ALA A 64 -6.25 4.38 -7.49
C ALA A 64 -5.93 3.14 -8.35
N THR A 65 -4.95 3.24 -9.24
CA THR A 65 -4.46 2.11 -10.06
C THR A 65 -3.88 1.02 -9.17
N ALA A 66 -3.00 1.39 -8.23
CA ALA A 66 -2.42 0.45 -7.27
C ALA A 66 -3.51 -0.29 -6.46
N ARG A 67 -4.55 0.42 -6.00
CA ARG A 67 -5.68 -0.20 -5.29
C ARG A 67 -6.44 -1.22 -6.13
N ALA A 68 -6.61 -0.98 -7.43
CA ALA A 68 -7.34 -1.87 -8.32
C ALA A 68 -6.56 -3.18 -8.58
N GLU A 69 -5.23 -3.12 -8.62
CA GLU A 69 -4.36 -4.26 -8.93
C GLU A 69 -3.88 -5.02 -7.70
N PHE A 70 -3.94 -4.39 -6.52
CA PHE A 70 -3.31 -4.87 -5.29
C PHE A 70 -3.60 -6.33 -4.94
N ILE A 71 -4.88 -6.75 -4.95
CA ILE A 71 -5.26 -8.11 -4.53
C ILE A 71 -4.70 -9.16 -5.50
N ALA A 72 -4.71 -8.86 -6.80
CA ALA A 72 -4.20 -9.79 -7.82
C ALA A 72 -2.68 -9.96 -7.68
N LEU A 73 -1.92 -8.86 -7.58
CA LEU A 73 -0.46 -8.92 -7.46
C LEU A 73 0.02 -9.50 -6.13
N ARG A 74 -0.70 -9.23 -5.03
CA ARG A 74 -0.44 -9.89 -3.75
C ARG A 74 -0.58 -11.41 -3.89
N GLY A 75 -1.61 -11.88 -4.61
CA GLY A 75 -1.81 -13.30 -4.88
C GLY A 75 -0.59 -13.95 -5.53
N GLU A 76 0.03 -13.30 -6.52
CA GLU A 76 1.25 -13.79 -7.18
C GLU A 76 2.45 -13.92 -6.23
N VAL A 77 2.61 -12.97 -5.29
CA VAL A 77 3.70 -13.00 -4.29
C VAL A 77 3.53 -14.15 -3.30
N GLU A 78 2.30 -14.49 -2.97
CA GLU A 78 1.99 -15.56 -2.01
C GLU A 78 2.12 -16.96 -2.58
N VAL A 79 2.14 -17.11 -3.92
CA VAL A 79 2.50 -18.35 -4.59
C VAL A 79 4.02 -18.52 -4.47
N VAL A 80 4.47 -18.90 -3.27
CA VAL A 80 5.89 -19.17 -3.00
C VAL A 80 6.32 -20.34 -3.89
N LYS A 81 7.13 -20.06 -4.92
CA LYS A 81 8.03 -21.06 -5.47
C LYS A 81 9.12 -21.34 -4.44
N PRO A 82 9.42 -22.61 -4.12
CA PRO A 82 10.43 -22.93 -3.14
C PRO A 82 11.76 -22.25 -3.51
N VAL A 83 12.46 -21.73 -2.49
CA VAL A 83 13.73 -20.96 -2.64
C VAL A 83 14.79 -21.73 -3.46
N SER A 84 14.66 -23.05 -3.60
CA SER A 84 15.48 -23.87 -4.48
C SER A 84 15.30 -23.62 -5.98
N GLU A 85 14.31 -22.82 -6.40
CA GLU A 85 13.98 -22.53 -7.80
C GLU A 85 14.42 -21.14 -8.28
N TRP A 86 15.31 -20.46 -7.54
CA TRP A 86 15.87 -19.12 -7.85
C TRP A 86 17.39 -19.16 -8.11
#